data_AF-A0A395SMV5-F1
#
_entry.id   AF-A0A395SMV5-F1
#
_cell.length_a   1.000
_cell.length_b   1.000
_cell.length_c   1.000
_cell.angle_alpha   90.00
_cell.angle_beta   90.00
_cell.angle_gamma   90.00
#
_symmetry.space_group_name_H-M   'P 1'
#
loop_
_entity.id
_entity.type
_entity.pdbx_description
1 polymer ?
#
loop_
_entity_poly.entity_id
_entity_poly.type
_entity_poly.pdbx_seq_one_letter_code
_entity_poly.pdbx_strand_id
1 'polypeptide(L)'
;MTLITTAWDADTDMLTIALNGHSIEIPAHPTTEWLERNTKLIKAGIWSEQTDAWEYSAMLAKPISEFLNMDVRLVYKGPTPRVLRGSGTPQRLGRTEATKFADMMPVLVASMASMNELNDRLAHAGEDKIEIERFRPNIIIRGSVPWVEDGWKTLQIGEGEHRLDLDVVCRCLRCQVPNVHPITAEKHPRQPWNQLMKYRRIDPGLKFKPSFGMLCAPSVEGHLEVGMKFQVKAMTNDHFFISPMK
;
A
#
# COMPACT_ATOMS: atom_id res chain seq x y z
N MET A 1 12.56 9.77 6.15
CA MET A 1 12.50 10.81 5.10
C MET A 1 12.71 10.13 3.75
N THR A 2 11.68 10.04 2.92
CA THR A 2 11.80 9.48 1.56
C THR A 2 12.38 10.54 0.61
N LEU A 3 13.00 10.10 -0.49
CA LEU A 3 13.60 11.00 -1.49
C LEU A 3 12.60 11.98 -2.14
N ILE A 4 11.34 11.57 -2.24
CA ILE A 4 10.20 12.43 -2.56
C ILE A 4 9.30 12.42 -1.33
N THR A 5 8.98 13.59 -0.81
CA THR A 5 8.09 13.75 0.35
C THR A 5 6.74 14.26 -0.10
N THR A 6 5.68 13.74 0.50
CA THR A 6 4.31 14.18 0.23
C THR A 6 3.67 14.68 1.52
N ALA A 7 2.92 15.76 1.44
CA ALA A 7 2.09 16.27 2.52
C ALA A 7 0.69 16.58 1.99
N TRP A 8 -0.33 16.27 2.78
CA TRP A 8 -1.72 16.64 2.48
C TRP A 8 -2.17 17.63 3.54
N ASP A 9 -2.72 18.74 3.07
CA ASP A 9 -3.37 19.75 3.90
C ASP A 9 -4.88 19.50 3.85
N ALA A 10 -5.46 19.14 5.01
CA ALA A 10 -6.87 18.81 5.13
C ALA A 10 -7.79 20.03 5.05
N ASP A 11 -7.29 21.24 5.36
CA ASP A 11 -8.08 22.47 5.33
C ASP A 11 -8.25 22.98 3.89
N THR A 12 -7.20 22.83 3.07
CA THR A 12 -7.21 23.28 1.67
C THR A 12 -7.44 22.16 0.66
N ASP A 13 -7.41 20.90 1.11
CA ASP A 13 -7.39 19.69 0.28
C ASP A 13 -6.27 19.69 -0.77
N MET A 14 -5.12 20.24 -0.43
CA MET A 14 -3.95 20.31 -1.32
C MET A 14 -2.94 19.22 -0.99
N LEU A 15 -2.46 18.54 -2.04
CA LEU A 15 -1.32 17.64 -1.99
C LEU A 15 -0.07 18.40 -2.42
N THR A 16 0.89 18.48 -1.51
CA THR A 16 2.25 18.95 -1.79
C THR A 16 3.15 17.74 -2.07
N ILE A 17 3.87 17.79 -3.19
CA ILE A 17 4.93 16.85 -3.56
C ILE A 17 6.24 17.63 -3.58
N ALA A 18 7.15 17.33 -2.65
CA ALA A 18 8.41 18.04 -2.49
C ALA A 18 9.61 17.13 -2.76
N LEU A 19 10.59 17.68 -3.49
CA LEU A 19 11.84 17.03 -3.90
C LEU A 19 12.92 18.08 -4.19
N ASN A 20 14.13 17.92 -3.67
CA ASN A 20 15.30 18.79 -3.93
C ASN A 20 15.02 20.32 -3.86
N GLY A 21 14.23 20.78 -2.89
CA GLY A 21 13.89 22.20 -2.75
C GLY A 21 12.83 22.72 -3.74
N HIS A 22 12.29 21.87 -4.61
CA HIS A 22 11.11 22.14 -5.41
C HIS A 22 9.86 21.58 -4.71
N SER A 23 8.75 22.30 -4.81
CA SER A 23 7.42 21.84 -4.41
C SER A 23 6.46 21.92 -5.59
N ILE A 24 5.62 20.90 -5.72
CA ILE A 24 4.49 20.84 -6.62
C ILE A 24 3.24 20.79 -5.75
N GLU A 25 2.27 21.65 -6.02
CA GLU A 25 0.98 21.67 -5.33
C GLU A 25 -0.13 21.36 -6.34
N ILE A 26 -0.92 20.34 -6.01
CA ILE A 26 -2.10 19.93 -6.78
C ILE A 26 -3.23 19.61 -5.80
N PRO A 27 -4.52 19.74 -6.19
CA PRO A 27 -5.60 19.26 -5.34
C PRO A 27 -5.43 17.76 -5.06
N ALA A 28 -5.65 17.33 -3.82
CA ALA A 28 -5.59 15.93 -3.43
C ALA A 28 -6.83 15.17 -3.93
N HIS A 29 -8.00 15.81 -3.91
CA HIS A 29 -9.26 15.28 -4.44
C HIS A 29 -9.88 16.24 -5.46
N PRO A 30 -9.27 16.44 -6.64
CA PRO A 30 -9.79 17.34 -7.65
C PRO A 30 -11.15 16.85 -8.19
N THR A 31 -12.05 17.78 -8.49
CA THR A 31 -13.30 17.45 -9.19
C THR A 31 -13.03 17.06 -10.64
N THR A 32 -13.99 16.37 -11.26
CA THR A 32 -13.91 16.00 -12.67
C THR A 32 -13.74 17.22 -13.57
N GLU A 33 -14.48 18.31 -13.32
CA GLU A 33 -14.39 19.53 -14.10
C GLU A 33 -13.02 20.20 -13.96
N TRP A 34 -12.41 20.12 -12.78
CA TRP A 34 -11.05 20.61 -12.58
C TRP A 34 -10.06 19.79 -13.40
N LEU A 35 -10.18 18.45 -13.37
CA LEU A 35 -9.31 17.56 -14.13
C LEU A 35 -9.44 17.81 -15.63
N GLU A 36 -10.65 17.89 -16.17
CA GLU A 36 -10.89 18.15 -17.60
C GLU A 36 -10.26 19.46 -18.10
N ARG A 37 -10.20 20.49 -17.24
CA ARG A 37 -9.61 21.80 -17.58
C ARG A 37 -8.09 21.84 -17.44
N ASN A 38 -7.51 21.06 -16.53
CA ASN A 38 -6.11 21.19 -16.12
C ASN A 38 -5.23 19.99 -16.51
N THR A 39 -5.84 18.91 -17.02
CA THR A 39 -5.16 17.65 -17.34
C THR A 39 -5.66 17.08 -18.67
N LYS A 40 -5.02 16.01 -19.13
CA LYS A 40 -5.43 15.28 -20.33
C LYS A 40 -5.75 13.83 -19.99
N LEU A 41 -6.91 13.34 -20.43
CA LEU A 41 -7.23 11.92 -20.27
C LEU A 41 -6.37 11.05 -21.19
N ILE A 42 -5.69 10.07 -20.61
CA ILE A 42 -4.83 9.11 -21.31
C ILE A 42 -5.09 7.67 -20.85
N LYS A 43 -4.48 6.71 -21.55
CA LYS A 43 -4.35 5.33 -21.07
C LYS A 43 -3.00 5.13 -20.40
N ALA A 44 -3.01 4.43 -19.27
CA ALA A 44 -1.83 4.08 -18.50
C ALA A 44 -1.82 2.55 -18.26
N GLY A 45 -0.64 1.97 -18.35
CA GLY A 45 -0.40 0.57 -18.00
C GLY A 45 -0.09 0.43 -16.51
N ILE A 46 -0.74 -0.51 -15.84
CA ILE A 46 -0.39 -0.94 -14.49
C ILE A 46 -0.42 -2.46 -14.44
N TRP A 47 0.72 -3.09 -14.15
CA TRP A 47 0.91 -4.54 -14.31
C TRP A 47 0.51 -4.99 -15.72
N SER A 48 -0.38 -5.99 -15.82
CA SER A 48 -0.94 -6.49 -17.08
C SER A 48 -2.25 -5.78 -17.47
N GLU A 49 -2.60 -4.66 -16.85
CA GLU A 49 -3.86 -3.96 -17.06
C GLU A 49 -3.67 -2.58 -17.69
N GLN A 50 -4.64 -2.21 -18.52
CA GLN A 50 -4.82 -0.84 -18.98
C GLN A 50 -5.87 -0.15 -18.11
N THR A 51 -5.57 1.06 -17.68
CA THR A 51 -6.51 1.92 -16.98
C THR A 51 -6.45 3.32 -17.54
N ASP A 52 -7.43 4.15 -17.20
CA ASP A 52 -7.41 5.56 -17.52
C ASP A 52 -6.77 6.37 -16.40
N ALA A 53 -6.12 7.45 -16.83
CA ALA A 53 -5.49 8.41 -15.94
C ALA A 53 -5.52 9.80 -16.57
N TRP A 54 -5.60 10.81 -15.72
CA TRP A 54 -5.52 12.22 -16.03
C TRP A 54 -4.07 12.66 -15.93
N GLU A 55 -3.44 12.93 -17.06
CA GLU A 55 -2.05 13.40 -17.16
C GLU A 55 -1.95 14.90 -16.90
N TYR A 56 -1.15 15.28 -15.90
CA TYR A 56 -0.78 16.66 -15.66
C TYR A 56 0.20 17.17 -16.73
N SER A 57 0.33 18.49 -16.85
CA SER A 57 1.23 19.10 -17.83
C SER A 57 2.69 18.65 -17.62
N ALA A 58 3.44 18.53 -18.71
CA ALA A 58 4.87 18.20 -18.64
C ALA A 58 5.67 19.23 -17.82
N MET A 59 5.22 20.50 -17.78
CA MET A 59 5.82 21.53 -16.94
C MET A 59 5.68 21.21 -15.45
N LEU A 60 4.52 20.70 -15.03
CA LEU A 60 4.28 20.32 -13.64
C LEU A 60 5.10 19.08 -13.24
N ALA A 61 5.25 18.11 -14.15
CA ALA A 61 6.03 16.91 -13.90
C ALA A 61 7.55 17.11 -14.03
N LYS A 62 8.00 18.19 -14.67
CA LYS A 62 9.42 18.45 -15.00
C LYS A 62 10.38 18.28 -13.81
N PRO A 63 10.11 18.82 -12.60
CA PRO A 63 11.01 18.64 -11.46
C PRO A 63 11.19 17.16 -11.10
N ILE A 64 10.14 16.33 -11.24
CA ILE A 64 10.19 14.89 -10.97
C ILE A 64 11.05 14.20 -12.03
N SER A 65 10.91 14.57 -13.31
CA SER A 65 11.73 14.02 -14.39
C SER A 65 13.21 14.35 -14.22
N GLU A 66 13.53 15.58 -13.84
CA GLU A 66 14.90 16.01 -13.55
C GLU A 66 15.47 15.26 -12.34
N PHE A 67 14.68 15.10 -11.28
CA PHE A 67 15.07 14.35 -10.10
C PHE A 67 15.37 12.88 -10.38
N LEU A 68 14.51 12.21 -11.15
CA LEU A 68 14.65 10.79 -11.48
C LEU A 68 15.63 10.55 -12.64
N ASN A 69 16.13 11.62 -13.28
CA ASN A 69 16.90 11.57 -14.51
C ASN A 69 16.25 10.66 -15.58
N MET A 70 14.93 10.80 -15.72
CA MET A 70 14.09 9.97 -16.59
C MET A 70 12.89 10.79 -17.02
N ASP A 71 12.47 10.67 -18.28
CA ASP A 71 11.24 11.29 -18.74
C ASP A 71 10.04 10.59 -18.08
N VAL A 72 9.39 11.27 -17.13
CA VAL A 72 8.23 10.77 -16.41
C VAL A 72 7.02 11.67 -16.57
N ARG A 73 5.85 11.07 -16.35
CA ARG A 73 4.55 11.73 -16.37
C ARG A 73 3.94 11.63 -14.98
N LEU A 74 3.38 12.73 -14.48
CA LEU A 74 2.54 12.71 -13.29
C LEU A 74 1.09 12.51 -13.74
N VAL A 75 0.40 11.56 -13.10
CA VAL A 75 -0.98 11.23 -13.46
C VAL A 75 -1.88 11.07 -12.23
N TYR A 76 -3.14 11.45 -12.35
CA TYR A 76 -4.20 11.17 -11.37
C TYR A 76 -5.11 10.06 -11.89
N LYS A 77 -5.56 9.14 -11.03
CA LYS A 77 -6.38 8.00 -11.47
C LYS A 77 -7.78 8.46 -11.89
N GLY A 78 -8.31 7.96 -13.02
CA GLY A 78 -9.73 8.11 -13.35
C GLY A 78 -10.01 8.17 -14.86
N PRO A 79 -11.30 8.21 -15.26
CA PRO A 79 -12.50 8.13 -14.42
C PRO A 79 -12.97 6.68 -14.12
N THR A 80 -12.51 5.67 -14.86
CA THR A 80 -13.01 4.30 -14.70
C THR A 80 -12.43 3.65 -13.43
N PRO A 81 -13.25 3.11 -12.51
CA PRO A 81 -12.76 2.38 -11.35
C PRO A 81 -11.92 1.17 -11.76
N ARG A 82 -10.78 0.96 -11.09
CA ARG A 82 -10.02 -0.28 -11.25
C ARG A 82 -10.52 -1.29 -10.21
N VAL A 83 -11.53 -2.06 -10.61
CA VAL A 83 -12.18 -3.09 -9.78
C VAL A 83 -11.15 -4.11 -9.32
N LEU A 84 -11.25 -4.51 -8.05
CA LEU A 84 -10.36 -5.49 -7.43
C LEU A 84 -10.45 -6.85 -8.13
N ARG A 85 -9.29 -7.52 -8.25
CA ARG A 85 -9.14 -8.84 -8.90
C ARG A 85 -8.46 -9.85 -7.98
N GLY A 86 -8.31 -11.08 -8.45
CA GLY A 86 -7.62 -12.15 -7.72
C GLY A 86 -8.34 -12.47 -6.40
N SER A 87 -7.64 -12.34 -5.27
CA SER A 87 -8.26 -12.57 -3.96
C SER A 87 -9.44 -11.65 -3.64
N GLY A 88 -9.53 -10.48 -4.30
CA GLY A 88 -10.52 -9.44 -4.03
C GLY A 88 -11.61 -9.31 -5.08
N THR A 89 -11.88 -10.34 -5.89
CA THR A 89 -12.96 -10.26 -6.88
C THR A 89 -14.31 -10.00 -6.19
N PRO A 90 -15.28 -9.37 -6.89
CA PRO A 90 -16.62 -9.16 -6.33
C PRO A 90 -17.31 -10.42 -5.84
N GLN A 91 -17.09 -11.57 -6.48
CA GLN A 91 -17.65 -12.86 -6.08
C GLN A 91 -17.08 -13.34 -4.74
N ARG A 92 -15.84 -12.99 -4.41
CA ARG A 92 -15.19 -13.38 -3.15
C ARG A 92 -15.47 -12.41 -2.02
N LEU A 93 -15.52 -11.11 -2.33
CA LEU A 93 -15.85 -10.06 -1.35
C LEU A 93 -17.35 -9.94 -1.08
N GLY A 94 -18.19 -10.45 -1.99
CA GLY A 94 -19.64 -10.25 -1.96
C GLY A 94 -20.08 -8.84 -2.37
N ARG A 95 -19.15 -7.98 -2.80
CA ARG A 95 -19.39 -6.61 -3.26
C ARG A 95 -18.29 -6.16 -4.22
N THR A 96 -18.59 -5.13 -5.01
CA THR A 96 -17.59 -4.51 -5.88
C THR A 96 -16.80 -3.47 -5.10
N GLU A 97 -15.49 -3.68 -5.04
CA GLU A 97 -14.53 -2.71 -4.53
C GLU A 97 -13.55 -2.34 -5.63
N ALA A 98 -12.87 -1.20 -5.48
CA ALA A 98 -11.87 -0.73 -6.41
C ALA A 98 -10.62 -0.21 -5.70
N THR A 99 -9.53 -0.11 -6.45
CA THR A 99 -8.30 0.56 -6.01
C THR A 99 -7.88 1.59 -7.05
N LYS A 100 -6.99 2.50 -6.66
CA LYS A 100 -6.31 3.42 -7.59
C LYS A 100 -5.11 2.71 -8.20
N PHE A 101 -3.89 3.21 -7.98
CA PHE A 101 -2.66 2.62 -8.49
C PHE A 101 -1.98 1.63 -7.52
N ALA A 102 -2.58 1.29 -6.37
CA ALA A 102 -2.00 0.32 -5.44
C ALA A 102 -1.98 -1.11 -6.00
N ASP A 103 -0.94 -1.89 -5.75
CA ASP A 103 -0.71 -3.18 -6.43
C ASP A 103 -1.91 -4.13 -6.48
N MET A 104 -2.61 -4.28 -5.35
CA MET A 104 -3.72 -5.23 -5.21
C MET A 104 -4.92 -4.64 -4.46
N MET A 105 -4.80 -4.46 -3.14
CA MET A 105 -5.90 -3.97 -2.29
C MET A 105 -5.66 -2.51 -1.88
N PRO A 106 -6.72 -1.75 -1.53
CA PRO A 106 -6.58 -0.35 -1.15
C PRO A 106 -5.85 -0.15 0.18
N VAL A 107 -5.88 -1.14 1.09
CA VAL A 107 -5.30 -1.03 2.43
C VAL A 107 -4.36 -2.21 2.69
N LEU A 108 -3.19 -1.92 3.26
CA LEU A 108 -2.27 -2.90 3.84
C LEU A 108 -2.16 -2.64 5.34
N VAL A 109 -2.51 -3.64 6.14
CA VAL A 109 -2.33 -3.63 7.60
C VAL A 109 -1.08 -4.43 7.97
N ALA A 110 -0.23 -3.91 8.85
CA ALA A 110 0.94 -4.62 9.35
C ALA A 110 1.14 -4.44 10.86
N SER A 111 1.76 -5.43 11.50
CA SER A 111 1.99 -5.49 12.95
C SER A 111 3.41 -5.09 13.31
N MET A 112 3.56 -4.16 14.27
CA MET A 112 4.87 -3.83 14.86
C MET A 112 5.45 -5.00 15.65
N ALA A 113 4.62 -5.84 16.28
CA ALA A 113 5.10 -7.04 16.96
C ALA A 113 5.77 -8.01 15.97
N SER A 114 5.17 -8.21 14.79
CA SER A 114 5.75 -9.00 13.69
C SER A 114 7.02 -8.37 13.11
N MET A 115 7.03 -7.05 12.99
CA MET A 115 8.20 -6.30 12.55
C MET A 115 9.38 -6.47 13.50
N ASN A 116 9.14 -6.37 14.81
CA ASN A 116 10.17 -6.57 15.83
C ASN A 116 10.73 -7.98 15.78
N GLU A 117 9.88 -8.99 15.62
CA GLU A 117 10.32 -10.38 15.47
C GLU A 117 11.20 -10.61 14.23
N LEU A 118 10.83 -10.03 13.10
CA LEU A 118 11.66 -10.04 11.89
C LEU A 118 13.01 -9.36 12.15
N ASN A 119 13.01 -8.22 12.82
CA ASN A 119 14.23 -7.48 13.15
C ASN A 119 15.14 -8.24 14.11
N ASP A 120 14.59 -8.98 15.07
CA ASP A 120 15.37 -9.86 15.92
C ASP A 120 16.02 -10.96 15.08
N ARG A 121 15.28 -11.57 14.14
CA ARG A 121 15.85 -12.57 13.23
C ARG A 121 16.94 -12.02 12.31
N LEU A 122 16.82 -10.77 11.85
CA LEU A 122 17.85 -10.10 11.06
C LEU A 122 19.12 -9.86 11.90
N ALA A 123 18.95 -9.35 13.12
CA ALA A 123 20.06 -9.14 14.05
C ALA A 123 20.81 -10.45 14.36
N HIS A 124 20.08 -11.55 14.62
CA HIS A 124 20.68 -12.88 14.82
C HIS A 124 21.43 -13.39 13.57
N ALA A 125 21.08 -12.92 12.37
CA ALA A 125 21.76 -13.24 11.12
C ALA A 125 22.93 -12.29 10.80
N GLY A 126 23.25 -11.34 11.69
CA GLY A 126 24.32 -10.34 11.50
C GLY A 126 23.92 -9.19 10.57
N GLU A 127 22.62 -8.96 10.37
CA GLU A 127 22.08 -7.90 9.51
C GLU A 127 21.50 -6.77 10.36
N ASP A 128 21.51 -5.55 9.83
CA ASP A 128 20.91 -4.40 10.51
C ASP A 128 19.39 -4.54 10.63
N LYS A 129 18.85 -3.94 11.69
CA LYS A 129 17.40 -3.75 11.82
C LYS A 129 16.91 -2.84 10.71
N ILE A 130 15.68 -3.07 10.29
CA ILE A 130 15.05 -2.31 9.23
C ILE A 130 13.72 -1.70 9.72
N GLU A 131 13.26 -0.68 9.03
CA GLU A 131 12.03 0.03 9.36
C GLU A 131 10.80 -0.55 8.63
N ILE A 132 9.63 -0.46 9.25
CA ILE A 132 8.39 -1.07 8.73
C ILE A 132 7.91 -0.41 7.43
N GLU A 133 8.30 0.84 7.19
CA GLU A 133 8.02 1.64 5.99
C GLU A 133 8.52 0.96 4.70
N ARG A 134 9.54 0.10 4.80
CA ARG A 134 10.01 -0.73 3.68
C ARG A 134 8.92 -1.67 3.16
N PHE A 135 7.96 -2.05 4.00
CA PHE A 135 6.81 -2.87 3.63
C PHE A 135 5.59 -2.05 3.19
N ARG A 136 5.66 -0.71 3.28
CA ARG A 136 4.64 0.24 2.83
C ARG A 136 3.23 -0.02 3.37
N PRO A 137 3.05 -0.37 4.67
CA PRO A 137 1.69 -0.49 5.23
C PRO A 137 0.99 0.87 5.28
N ASN A 138 -0.33 0.85 5.18
CA ASN A 138 -1.18 2.01 5.42
C ASN A 138 -1.52 2.14 6.92
N ILE A 139 -1.81 1.01 7.56
CA ILE A 139 -2.17 0.93 8.97
C ILE A 139 -1.15 0.06 9.68
N ILE A 140 -0.49 0.65 10.67
CA ILE A 140 0.46 -0.04 11.52
C ILE A 140 -0.19 -0.25 12.89
N ILE A 141 -0.42 -1.51 13.25
CA ILE A 141 -0.93 -1.86 14.57
C ILE A 141 0.24 -2.17 15.50
N ARG A 142 0.17 -1.69 16.74
CA ARG A 142 1.21 -1.97 17.75
C ARG A 142 1.31 -3.48 18.00
N GLY A 143 0.18 -4.11 18.31
CA GLY A 143 0.10 -5.54 18.63
C GLY A 143 0.95 -5.92 19.85
N SER A 144 0.90 -7.20 20.22
CA SER A 144 1.76 -7.76 21.29
C SER A 144 2.31 -9.14 20.93
N VAL A 145 1.59 -9.88 20.09
CA VAL A 145 2.00 -11.20 19.63
C VAL A 145 2.37 -11.12 18.14
N PRO A 146 3.60 -11.48 17.76
CA PRO A 146 4.00 -11.54 16.35
C PRO A 146 3.13 -12.51 15.54
N TRP A 147 2.87 -12.14 14.29
CA TRP A 147 2.26 -12.96 13.24
C TRP A 147 0.80 -13.36 13.44
N VAL A 148 0.13 -12.90 14.50
CA VAL A 148 -1.29 -13.23 14.73
C VAL A 148 -2.19 -12.68 13.63
N GLU A 149 -1.73 -11.63 12.92
CA GLU A 149 -2.44 -11.05 11.79
C GLU A 149 -2.65 -12.03 10.64
N ASP A 150 -1.84 -13.07 10.53
CA ASP A 150 -1.93 -14.09 9.48
C ASP A 150 -3.25 -14.86 9.47
N GLY A 151 -4.00 -14.78 10.59
CA GLY A 151 -5.30 -15.43 10.77
C GLY A 151 -6.47 -14.46 10.91
N TRP A 152 -6.29 -13.15 10.74
CA TRP A 152 -7.42 -12.21 10.86
C TRP A 152 -8.35 -12.32 9.67
N LYS A 153 -9.66 -12.30 9.90
CA LYS A 153 -10.68 -12.32 8.84
C LYS A 153 -11.35 -10.96 8.68
N THR A 154 -11.72 -10.32 9.78
CA THR A 154 -12.36 -9.00 9.77
C THR A 154 -11.87 -8.17 10.94
N LEU A 155 -11.70 -6.87 10.70
CA LEU A 155 -11.14 -5.91 11.64
C LEU A 155 -12.11 -4.76 11.83
N GLN A 156 -12.10 -4.18 13.02
CA GLN A 156 -12.81 -2.96 13.37
C GLN A 156 -11.83 -1.99 14.02
N ILE A 157 -11.84 -0.74 13.57
CA ILE A 157 -11.03 0.33 14.12
C ILE A 157 -11.94 1.50 14.49
N GLY A 158 -11.83 1.99 15.72
CA GLY A 158 -12.74 2.99 16.25
C GLY A 158 -14.13 2.43 16.56
N GLU A 159 -15.04 3.33 16.94
CA GLU A 159 -16.42 3.04 17.35
C GLU A 159 -17.37 4.12 16.82
N GLY A 160 -18.68 3.87 16.85
CA GLY A 160 -19.70 4.85 16.47
C GLY A 160 -19.74 5.16 14.97
N GLU A 161 -20.04 6.42 14.64
CA GLU A 161 -20.20 6.92 13.26
C GLU A 161 -18.87 7.02 12.49
N HIS A 162 -17.74 7.04 13.19
CA HIS A 162 -16.42 7.16 12.59
C HIS A 162 -15.68 5.83 12.46
N ARG A 163 -16.34 4.69 12.77
CA ARG A 163 -15.70 3.38 12.73
C ARG A 163 -15.30 2.98 11.30
N LEU A 164 -14.15 2.33 11.17
CA LEU A 164 -13.70 1.66 9.96
C LEU A 164 -13.77 0.15 10.17
N ASP A 165 -14.52 -0.54 9.32
CA ASP A 165 -14.53 -2.00 9.28
C ASP A 165 -13.76 -2.46 8.02
N LEU A 166 -12.85 -3.42 8.19
CA LEU A 166 -12.02 -3.96 7.11
C LEU A 166 -12.24 -5.47 6.98
N ASP A 167 -12.43 -5.93 5.75
CA ASP A 167 -12.25 -7.33 5.41
C ASP A 167 -10.79 -7.61 5.12
N VAL A 168 -10.24 -8.62 5.78
CA VAL A 168 -8.90 -9.12 5.51
C VAL A 168 -8.99 -10.10 4.34
N VAL A 169 -8.45 -9.69 3.20
CA VAL A 169 -8.70 -10.37 1.93
C VAL A 169 -7.70 -11.50 1.69
N CYS A 170 -6.41 -11.23 1.93
CA CYS A 170 -5.36 -12.23 1.87
C CYS A 170 -4.06 -11.74 2.51
N ARG A 171 -3.10 -12.65 2.69
CA ARG A 171 -1.74 -12.30 3.11
C ARG A 171 -1.04 -11.48 2.01
N CYS A 172 -0.30 -10.45 2.42
CA CYS A 172 0.49 -9.67 1.48
C CYS A 172 1.78 -10.42 1.13
N LEU A 173 1.79 -11.02 -0.07
CA LEU A 173 2.99 -11.61 -0.62
C LEU A 173 3.98 -10.53 -0.99
N ARG A 174 5.20 -10.68 -0.49
CA ARG A 174 6.25 -9.69 -0.71
C ARG A 174 6.97 -9.95 -2.01
N CYS A 175 7.61 -8.90 -2.50
CA CYS A 175 8.65 -8.93 -3.52
C CYS A 175 9.95 -8.42 -2.88
N GLN A 176 10.96 -8.08 -3.69
CA GLN A 176 12.22 -7.53 -3.20
C GLN A 176 12.20 -6.02 -2.93
N VAL A 177 11.07 -5.32 -3.13
CA VAL A 177 10.96 -3.87 -2.84
C VAL A 177 11.38 -3.52 -1.41
N PRO A 178 11.03 -4.29 -0.35
CA PRO A 178 11.48 -4.02 1.01
C PRO A 178 13.01 -4.04 1.20
N ASN A 179 13.78 -4.55 0.23
CA ASN A 179 15.23 -4.50 0.28
C ASN A 179 15.80 -3.09 0.07
N VAL A 180 15.00 -2.18 -0.49
CA VAL A 180 15.41 -0.80 -0.77
C VAL A 180 15.31 0.03 0.50
N HIS A 181 16.39 0.73 0.84
CA HIS A 181 16.39 1.68 1.94
C HIS A 181 15.59 2.94 1.56
N PRO A 182 14.57 3.36 2.33
CA PRO A 182 13.66 4.44 1.91
C PRO A 182 14.32 5.82 1.83
N ILE A 183 15.38 6.05 2.63
CA ILE A 183 16.14 7.30 2.65
C ILE A 183 17.24 7.32 1.57
N THR A 184 18.14 6.33 1.55
CA THR A 184 19.31 6.31 0.64
C THR A 184 19.00 5.76 -0.76
N ALA A 185 17.84 5.12 -0.96
CA ALA A 185 17.48 4.34 -2.14
C ALA A 185 18.43 3.18 -2.47
N GLU A 186 19.36 2.84 -1.58
CA GLU A 186 20.25 1.71 -1.77
C GLU A 186 19.51 0.39 -1.55
N LYS A 187 19.65 -0.53 -2.51
CA LYS A 187 19.02 -1.85 -2.45
C LYS A 187 19.98 -2.85 -1.82
N HIS A 188 19.61 -3.39 -0.66
CA HIS A 188 20.34 -4.53 -0.11
C HIS A 188 20.20 -5.74 -1.05
N PRO A 189 21.27 -6.46 -1.38
CA PRO A 189 21.22 -7.55 -2.35
C PRO A 189 20.35 -8.75 -1.94
N ARG A 190 19.92 -8.83 -0.67
CA ARG A 190 19.37 -10.04 -0.07
C ARG A 190 18.28 -9.78 0.98
N GLN A 191 18.45 -8.79 1.87
CA GLN A 191 17.54 -8.59 3.00
C GLN A 191 16.52 -7.48 2.77
N PRO A 192 15.31 -7.59 3.36
CA PRO A 192 14.83 -8.68 4.23
C PRO A 192 14.27 -9.90 3.47
N TRP A 193 14.27 -9.86 2.13
CA TRP A 193 13.71 -10.92 1.29
C TRP A 193 14.18 -12.32 1.67
N ASN A 194 15.49 -12.54 1.76
CA ASN A 194 16.05 -13.85 2.07
C ASN A 194 15.67 -14.33 3.47
N GLN A 195 15.68 -13.44 4.46
CA GLN A 195 15.27 -13.81 5.81
C GLN A 195 13.80 -14.23 5.85
N LEU A 196 12.92 -13.46 5.22
CA LEU A 196 11.50 -13.80 5.10
C LEU A 196 11.29 -15.13 4.35
N MET A 197 12.03 -15.38 3.27
CA MET A 197 11.93 -16.63 2.50
C MET A 197 12.19 -17.89 3.34
N LYS A 198 13.01 -17.80 4.39
CA LYS A 198 13.32 -18.95 5.26
C LYS A 198 12.10 -19.46 6.02
N TYR A 199 11.18 -18.58 6.43
CA TYR A 199 10.11 -18.95 7.39
C TYR A 199 8.72 -18.38 7.09
N ARG A 200 8.59 -17.43 6.15
CA ARG A 200 7.34 -16.73 5.86
C ARG A 200 6.66 -17.17 4.57
N ARG A 201 7.07 -18.29 3.98
CA ARG A 201 6.40 -18.94 2.84
C ARG A 201 5.17 -19.74 3.31
N ILE A 202 4.23 -19.02 3.91
CA ILE A 202 3.10 -19.61 4.63
C ILE A 202 1.81 -19.61 3.83
N ASP A 203 1.74 -18.85 2.73
CA ASP A 203 0.51 -18.80 1.95
C ASP A 203 0.43 -19.97 0.95
N PRO A 204 -0.60 -20.83 1.03
CA PRO A 204 -0.75 -21.98 0.14
C PRO A 204 -1.00 -21.58 -1.32
N GLY A 205 -1.51 -20.37 -1.58
CA GLY A 205 -1.82 -19.89 -2.93
C GLY A 205 -0.60 -19.55 -3.76
N LEU A 206 0.53 -19.22 -3.13
CA LEU A 206 1.81 -19.04 -3.82
C LEU A 206 3.00 -19.24 -2.87
N LYS A 207 3.37 -20.51 -2.67
CA LYS A 207 4.42 -20.93 -1.71
C LYS A 207 5.84 -20.43 -2.02
N PHE A 208 6.09 -19.85 -3.19
CA PHE A 208 7.42 -19.35 -3.58
C PHE A 208 7.66 -17.88 -3.20
N LYS A 209 6.68 -17.22 -2.58
CA LYS A 209 6.83 -15.86 -2.05
C LYS A 209 6.60 -15.84 -0.54
N PRO A 210 7.34 -15.01 0.22
CA PRO A 210 7.09 -14.86 1.63
C PRO A 210 5.98 -13.83 1.90
N SER A 211 5.33 -13.93 3.06
CA SER A 211 4.24 -13.06 3.48
C SER A 211 4.65 -12.16 4.65
N PHE A 212 4.21 -10.89 4.62
CA PHE A 212 4.31 -9.96 5.74
C PHE A 212 3.13 -8.99 5.68
N GLY A 213 2.35 -8.83 6.74
CA GLY A 213 1.15 -7.97 6.72
C GLY A 213 0.01 -8.52 5.84
N MET A 214 -1.14 -7.87 5.94
CA MET A 214 -2.42 -8.35 5.41
C MET A 214 -3.05 -7.31 4.48
N LEU A 215 -3.45 -7.76 3.30
CA LEU A 215 -4.14 -6.95 2.31
C LEU A 215 -5.64 -6.90 2.65
N CYS A 216 -6.19 -5.71 2.74
CA CYS A 216 -7.53 -5.45 3.26
C CYS A 216 -8.35 -4.57 2.30
N ALA A 217 -9.68 -4.75 2.33
CA ALA A 217 -10.64 -3.90 1.67
C ALA A 217 -11.65 -3.36 2.71
N PRO A 218 -11.99 -2.06 2.68
CA PRO A 218 -12.99 -1.51 3.60
C PRO A 218 -14.36 -2.12 3.31
N SER A 219 -15.09 -2.49 4.37
CA SER A 219 -16.50 -2.90 4.32
C SER A 219 -17.43 -1.84 4.90
N VAL A 220 -16.90 -0.99 5.77
CA VAL A 220 -17.51 0.26 6.23
C VAL A 220 -16.42 1.32 6.20
N GLU A 221 -16.61 2.40 5.45
CA GLU A 221 -15.68 3.53 5.43
C GLU A 221 -15.79 4.34 6.73
N GLY A 222 -14.67 4.88 7.19
CA GLY A 222 -14.58 5.62 8.44
C GLY A 222 -13.31 6.45 8.53
N HIS A 223 -13.20 7.21 9.62
CA HIS A 223 -12.04 8.06 9.86
C HIS A 223 -11.02 7.31 10.69
N LEU A 224 -9.73 7.57 10.44
CA LEU A 224 -8.63 6.96 11.17
C LEU A 224 -7.75 8.02 11.80
N GLU A 225 -7.42 7.80 13.05
CA GLU A 225 -6.44 8.60 13.79
C GLU A 225 -5.45 7.69 14.52
N VAL A 226 -4.22 8.18 14.67
CA VAL A 226 -3.21 7.48 15.46
C VAL A 226 -3.68 7.39 16.91
N GLY A 227 -3.65 6.19 17.48
CA GLY A 227 -4.10 5.93 18.84
C GLY A 227 -5.50 5.32 18.94
N MET A 228 -6.26 5.26 17.84
CA MET A 228 -7.53 4.54 17.80
C MET A 228 -7.36 3.06 18.19
N LYS A 229 -8.37 2.54 18.89
CA LYS A 229 -8.42 1.12 19.29
C LYS A 229 -8.79 0.26 18.10
N PHE A 230 -8.20 -0.93 18.10
CA PHE A 230 -8.35 -1.95 17.07
C PHE A 230 -8.93 -3.22 17.70
N GLN A 231 -9.88 -3.84 17.01
CA GLN A 231 -10.46 -5.12 17.40
C GLN A 231 -10.49 -6.08 16.21
N VAL A 232 -10.06 -7.32 16.46
CA VAL A 232 -10.27 -8.42 15.52
C VAL A 232 -11.66 -8.99 15.75
N LYS A 233 -12.54 -8.91 14.75
CA LYS A 233 -13.94 -9.36 14.87
C LYS A 233 -14.12 -10.82 14.49
N ALA A 234 -13.25 -11.34 13.62
CA ALA A 234 -13.23 -12.75 13.26
C ALA A 234 -11.82 -13.22 12.86
N MET A 235 -11.57 -14.51 13.05
CA MET A 235 -10.36 -15.22 12.61
C MET A 235 -10.67 -16.19 11.47
N THR A 236 -9.65 -16.62 10.72
CA THR A 236 -9.72 -17.66 9.70
C THR A 236 -8.35 -18.32 9.52
N ASN A 237 -8.34 -19.59 9.12
CA ASN A 237 -7.15 -20.29 8.66
C ASN A 237 -7.12 -20.46 7.12
N ASP A 238 -8.13 -19.91 6.43
CA ASP A 238 -8.44 -20.19 5.02
C ASP A 238 -7.84 -19.16 4.06
N HIS A 239 -6.97 -18.28 4.55
CA HIS A 239 -6.28 -17.32 3.70
C HIS A 239 -5.51 -18.04 2.60
N PHE A 240 -5.86 -17.70 1.36
CA PHE A 240 -5.32 -18.28 0.15
C PHE A 240 -5.15 -17.18 -0.90
N PHE A 241 -3.91 -16.93 -1.29
CA PHE A 241 -3.59 -15.93 -2.30
C PHE A 241 -4.05 -16.36 -3.70
N ILE A 242 -4.75 -15.47 -4.39
CA ILE A 242 -5.13 -15.63 -5.80
C ILE A 242 -4.58 -14.44 -6.56
N SER A 243 -3.76 -14.72 -7.57
CA SER A 243 -3.12 -13.70 -8.40
C SER A 243 -4.18 -12.88 -9.16
N PRO A 244 -4.06 -11.55 -9.22
CA PRO A 244 -4.91 -10.70 -10.05
C PRO A 244 -4.51 -10.74 -11.54
N MET A 245 -3.36 -11.35 -11.87
CA MET A 245 -2.78 -11.39 -13.22
C MET A 245 -3.17 -12.65 -14.02
N LYS A 246 -4.17 -13.42 -13.56
CA LYS A 246 -4.70 -14.58 -14.27
C LYS A 246 -6.08 -14.29 -14.82
#